data_AF-A0A972WDU3-F1
#
_entry.id   AF-A0A972WDU3-F1
#
_cell.length_a   1.000
_cell.length_b   1.000
_cell.length_c   1.000
_cell.angle_alpha   90.00
_cell.angle_beta   90.00
_cell.angle_gamma   90.00
#
_symmetry.space_group_name_H-M   'P 1'
#
loop_
_entity.id
_entity.type
_entity.pdbx_description
1 polymer ?
#
loop_
_entity_poly.entity_id
_entity_poly.type
_entity_poly.pdbx_seq_one_letter_code
_entity_poly.pdbx_strand_id
1 'polypeptide(L)'
;MLKEFKDFAMRGNVVDMAVGIIIGVAFGKIVSSLVSDVIMPPIGVIMGSVSFSDLSLALGESGVTLNYGIFIDTVIGFLIVAMAVFLLIKGINTLEKKEEAKPAEAPKPSAEAILLTEIRDLLAKR
;
A
#
# COMPACT_ATOMS: atom_id res chain seq x y z
N MET A 1 19.74 14.89 -26.57
CA MET A 1 19.36 13.56 -26.04
C MET A 1 19.79 13.33 -24.59
N LEU A 2 21.06 13.05 -24.25
CA LEU A 2 21.46 12.75 -22.86
C LEU A 2 21.28 13.93 -21.89
N LYS A 3 21.55 15.15 -22.34
CA LYS A 3 21.35 16.37 -21.55
C LYS A 3 19.86 16.66 -21.32
N GLU A 4 19.07 16.58 -22.38
CA GLU A 4 17.61 16.75 -22.34
C GLU A 4 16.91 15.65 -21.52
N PHE A 5 17.40 14.42 -21.56
CA PHE A 5 16.92 13.33 -20.73
C PHE A 5 17.24 13.54 -19.26
N LYS A 6 18.46 14.02 -18.93
CA LYS A 6 18.81 14.42 -17.57
C LYS A 6 17.92 15.56 -17.07
N ASP A 7 17.69 16.58 -17.90
CA ASP A 7 16.83 17.72 -17.53
C ASP A 7 15.35 17.32 -17.40
N PHE A 8 14.89 16.32 -18.15
CA PHE A 8 13.57 15.72 -17.98
C PHE A 8 13.46 14.86 -16.72
N ALA A 9 14.45 14.00 -16.48
CA ALA A 9 14.49 13.10 -15.32
C ALA A 9 14.68 13.85 -14.00
N MET A 10 15.35 15.00 -14.00
CA MET A 10 15.58 15.84 -12.81
C MET A 10 14.36 16.72 -12.46
N ARG A 11 13.26 16.66 -13.22
CA ARG A 11 12.01 17.31 -12.83
C ARG A 11 11.48 16.60 -11.59
N GLY A 12 11.40 17.30 -10.46
CA GLY A 12 10.98 16.74 -9.16
C GLY A 12 9.71 15.88 -9.23
N ASN A 13 8.70 16.33 -9.97
CA ASN A 13 7.45 15.59 -10.18
C ASN A 13 7.64 14.21 -10.87
N VAL A 14 8.65 14.04 -11.73
CA VAL A 14 8.94 12.77 -12.41
C VAL A 14 9.71 11.82 -11.48
N VAL A 15 10.63 12.36 -10.68
CA VAL A 15 11.40 11.58 -9.69
C VAL A 15 10.48 11.05 -8.60
N ASP A 16 9.61 11.89 -8.03
CA ASP A 16 8.71 11.50 -6.95
C ASP A 16 7.69 10.45 -7.45
N MET A 17 7.19 10.60 -8.68
CA MET A 17 6.34 9.60 -9.31
C MET A 17 7.08 8.28 -9.54
N ALA A 18 8.33 8.32 -10.02
CA ALA A 18 9.14 7.12 -10.24
C ALA A 18 9.40 6.37 -8.92
N VAL A 19 9.75 7.11 -7.86
CA VAL A 19 9.94 6.55 -6.51
C VAL A 19 8.64 5.92 -6.00
N GLY A 20 7.51 6.61 -6.14
CA GLY A 20 6.20 6.08 -5.74
C GLY A 20 5.82 4.78 -6.45
N ILE A 21 6.08 4.68 -7.75
CA ILE A 21 5.81 3.46 -8.53
C ILE A 21 6.73 2.31 -8.08
N ILE A 22 8.03 2.57 -7.93
CA ILE A 22 9.01 1.55 -7.51
C ILE A 22 8.66 1.01 -6.13
N ILE A 23 8.37 1.91 -5.18
CA ILE A 23 7.94 1.54 -3.83
C ILE A 23 6.62 0.78 -3.89
N GLY A 24 5.64 1.24 -4.67
CA GLY A 24 4.35 0.54 -4.83
C GLY A 24 4.50 -0.89 -5.33
N VAL A 25 5.34 -1.12 -6.34
CA VAL A 25 5.62 -2.46 -6.88
C VAL A 25 6.35 -3.33 -5.86
N ALA A 26 7.36 -2.79 -5.17
CA ALA A 26 8.11 -3.52 -4.16
C ALA A 26 7.22 -3.88 -2.94
N PHE A 27 6.44 -2.92 -2.46
CA PHE A 27 5.50 -3.10 -1.36
C PHE A 27 4.42 -4.14 -1.70
N GLY A 28 3.89 -4.11 -2.93
CA GLY A 28 2.95 -5.12 -3.41
C GLY A 28 3.52 -6.54 -3.29
N LYS A 29 4.79 -6.75 -3.64
CA LYS A 29 5.45 -8.07 -3.46
C LYS A 29 5.55 -8.51 -2.01
N ILE A 30 5.87 -7.58 -1.10
CA ILE A 30 5.96 -7.87 0.34
C ILE A 30 4.59 -8.33 0.87
N VAL A 31 3.53 -7.61 0.50
CA VAL A 31 2.16 -7.97 0.88
C VAL A 31 1.78 -9.34 0.29
N SER A 32 2.04 -9.56 -1.00
CA SER A 32 1.73 -10.83 -1.65
C SER A 32 2.43 -12.00 -0.96
N SER A 33 3.71 -11.88 -0.61
CA SER A 33 4.46 -12.93 0.10
C SER A 33 3.94 -13.16 1.52
N LEU A 34 3.58 -12.11 2.26
CA LEU A 34 2.93 -12.28 3.57
C LEU A 34 1.63 -13.10 3.44
N VAL A 35 0.85 -12.83 2.40
CA VAL A 35 -0.41 -13.52 2.19
C VAL A 35 -0.18 -14.95 1.74
N SER A 36 0.66 -15.17 0.71
CA SER A 36 0.88 -16.50 0.14
C SER A 36 1.67 -17.43 1.02
N ASP A 37 2.67 -16.90 1.72
CA ASP A 37 3.69 -17.72 2.37
C ASP A 37 3.45 -17.80 3.89
N VAL A 38 2.69 -16.86 4.48
CA VAL A 38 2.43 -16.82 5.93
C VAL A 38 0.95 -17.03 6.26
N ILE A 39 0.02 -16.38 5.55
CA ILE A 39 -1.42 -16.44 5.86
C ILE A 39 -2.09 -17.65 5.21
N MET A 40 -1.80 -17.94 3.94
CA MET A 40 -2.43 -19.05 3.22
C MET A 40 -2.10 -20.45 3.77
N PRO A 41 -0.87 -20.79 4.22
CA PRO A 41 -0.59 -22.15 4.67
C PRO A 41 -1.43 -22.58 5.90
N PRO A 42 -1.57 -21.76 6.96
CA PRO A 42 -2.48 -22.09 8.07
C PRO A 42 -3.95 -22.20 7.63
N ILE A 43 -4.42 -21.29 6.76
CA ILE A 43 -5.80 -21.34 6.24
C ILE A 43 -6.01 -22.62 5.42
N GLY A 44 -5.03 -22.99 4.58
CA GLY A 44 -5.06 -24.19 3.76
C GLY A 44 -5.10 -25.47 4.58
N VAL A 45 -4.38 -25.52 5.71
CA VAL A 45 -4.43 -26.67 6.64
C VAL A 45 -5.79 -26.77 7.32
N ILE A 46 -6.41 -25.65 7.70
CA ILE A 46 -7.70 -25.63 8.41
C ILE A 46 -8.86 -25.93 7.45
N MET A 47 -8.83 -25.38 6.24
CA MET A 47 -9.90 -25.52 5.25
C MET A 47 -9.74 -26.77 4.36
N GLY A 48 -8.63 -27.49 4.46
CA GLY A 48 -8.41 -28.75 3.73
C GLY A 48 -8.06 -28.55 2.26
N SER A 49 -7.09 -27.68 1.96
CA SER A 49 -6.63 -27.40 0.59
C SER A 49 -7.77 -27.07 -0.38
N VAL A 50 -8.59 -26.08 -0.03
CA VAL A 50 -9.66 -25.58 -0.91
C VAL A 50 -9.02 -24.88 -2.10
N SER A 51 -8.82 -25.63 -3.18
CA SER A 51 -8.49 -25.09 -4.49
C SER A 51 -9.68 -25.30 -5.39
N PHE A 52 -10.15 -24.23 -6.01
CA PHE A 52 -11.17 -24.30 -7.04
C PHE A 52 -10.55 -24.51 -8.43
N SER A 53 -9.22 -24.55 -8.55
CA SER A 53 -8.49 -24.61 -9.82
C SER A 53 -8.90 -25.76 -10.76
N ASP A 54 -9.37 -26.88 -10.22
CA ASP A 54 -9.82 -28.04 -11.02
C ASP A 54 -11.20 -27.85 -11.66
N LEU A 55 -11.96 -26.82 -11.25
CA LEU A 55 -13.24 -26.52 -11.86
C LEU A 55 -13.06 -25.84 -13.23
N SER A 56 -13.34 -26.62 -14.26
CA SER A 56 -13.37 -26.15 -15.64
C SER A 56 -14.64 -26.60 -16.34
N LEU A 57 -15.19 -25.74 -17.20
CA LEU A 57 -16.33 -26.05 -18.05
C LEU A 57 -15.83 -26.24 -19.48
N ALA A 58 -15.95 -27.43 -20.04
CA ALA A 58 -15.69 -27.65 -21.46
C ALA A 58 -16.74 -26.93 -22.31
N LEU A 59 -16.30 -26.01 -23.18
CA LEU A 59 -17.15 -25.29 -24.11
C LEU A 59 -17.13 -26.02 -25.46
N GLY A 60 -18.12 -26.89 -25.68
CA GLY A 60 -18.30 -27.64 -26.93
C GLY A 60 -17.28 -28.76 -27.15
N GLU A 61 -17.18 -29.23 -28.40
CA GLU A 61 -16.31 -30.36 -28.80
C GLU A 61 -14.88 -29.94 -29.19
N SER A 62 -14.58 -28.64 -29.21
CA SER A 62 -13.32 -28.08 -29.70
C SER A 62 -12.17 -28.05 -28.67
N GLY A 63 -12.35 -28.70 -27.51
CA GLY A 63 -11.32 -28.79 -26.47
C GLY A 63 -11.03 -27.47 -25.74
N VAL A 64 -11.86 -26.44 -25.94
CA VAL A 64 -11.74 -25.16 -25.23
C VAL A 64 -12.39 -25.29 -23.86
N THR A 65 -11.62 -25.08 -22.79
CA THR A 65 -12.14 -25.11 -21.41
C THR A 65 -12.18 -23.71 -20.81
N LEU A 66 -13.32 -23.38 -20.18
CA LEU A 66 -13.46 -22.20 -19.34
C LEU A 66 -13.06 -22.57 -17.92
N ASN A 67 -11.86 -22.18 -17.51
CA ASN A 67 -11.31 -22.48 -16.19
C ASN A 67 -11.78 -21.45 -15.14
N TYR A 68 -13.08 -21.43 -14.88
CA TYR A 68 -13.69 -20.51 -13.91
C TYR A 68 -13.20 -20.78 -12.46
N GLY A 69 -12.72 -21.99 -12.20
CA GLY A 69 -12.06 -22.37 -10.96
C GLY A 69 -10.87 -21.48 -10.57
N ILE A 70 -9.95 -21.27 -11.51
CA ILE A 70 -8.77 -20.40 -11.33
C ILE A 70 -9.20 -18.95 -11.11
N PHE A 71 -10.26 -18.52 -11.78
CA PHE A 71 -10.81 -17.17 -11.59
C PHE A 71 -11.33 -16.98 -10.16
N ILE A 72 -12.08 -17.96 -9.62
CA ILE A 72 -12.58 -17.94 -8.24
C ILE A 72 -11.41 -17.92 -7.25
N ASP A 73 -10.39 -18.77 -7.45
CA ASP A 73 -9.16 -18.77 -6.62
C ASP A 73 -8.48 -17.39 -6.62
N THR A 74 -8.41 -16.74 -7.80
CA THR A 74 -7.84 -15.40 -7.95
C THR A 74 -8.64 -14.33 -7.21
N VAL A 75 -9.98 -14.38 -7.28
CA VAL A 75 -10.87 -13.44 -6.57
C VAL A 75 -10.76 -13.62 -5.06
N ILE A 76 -10.76 -14.86 -4.57
CA ILE A 76 -10.60 -15.16 -3.14
C ILE A 76 -9.22 -14.68 -2.67
N GLY A 77 -8.16 -14.98 -3.42
CA GLY A 77 -6.80 -14.53 -3.12
C GLY A 77 -6.71 -13.01 -3.03
N PHE A 78 -7.32 -12.28 -3.98
CA PHE A 78 -7.39 -10.82 -3.94
C PHE A 78 -8.10 -10.29 -2.69
N LEU A 79 -9.22 -10.90 -2.30
CA LEU A 79 -9.95 -10.51 -1.07
C LEU A 79 -9.10 -10.75 0.19
N ILE A 80 -8.37 -11.87 0.27
CA ILE A 80 -7.47 -12.16 1.40
C ILE A 80 -6.34 -11.13 1.44
N VAL A 81 -5.72 -10.82 0.29
CA VAL A 81 -4.67 -9.80 0.20
C VAL A 81 -5.20 -8.44 0.65
N ALA A 82 -6.35 -8.00 0.13
CA ALA A 82 -6.97 -6.74 0.52
C ALA A 82 -7.27 -6.68 2.02
N MET A 83 -7.75 -7.78 2.60
CA MET A 83 -8.02 -7.87 4.04
C MET A 83 -6.73 -7.85 4.87
N ALA A 84 -5.67 -8.52 4.42
CA ALA A 84 -4.36 -8.47 5.08
C ALA A 84 -3.75 -7.06 5.07
N VAL A 85 -3.78 -6.37 3.93
CA VAL A 85 -3.35 -4.96 3.81
C VAL A 85 -4.15 -4.08 4.75
N PHE A 86 -5.47 -4.25 4.77
CA PHE A 86 -6.34 -3.50 5.67
C PHE A 86 -5.98 -3.71 7.14
N LEU A 87 -5.72 -4.95 7.57
CA LEU A 87 -5.31 -5.27 8.93
C LEU A 87 -3.93 -4.66 9.27
N LEU A 88 -2.97 -4.68 8.34
CA LEU A 88 -1.67 -4.04 8.52
C LEU A 88 -1.79 -2.52 8.69
N ILE A 89 -2.53 -1.85 7.78
CA ILE A 89 -2.76 -0.40 7.86
C ILE A 89 -3.49 -0.06 9.15
N LYS A 90 -4.51 -0.84 9.51
CA LYS A 90 -5.23 -0.66 10.78
C LYS A 90 -4.29 -0.85 11.98
N GLY A 91 -3.38 -1.82 11.94
CA GLY A 91 -2.37 -2.05 12.98
C GLY A 91 -1.48 -0.82 13.18
N ILE A 92 -0.92 -0.29 12.09
CA ILE A 92 -0.08 0.92 12.11
C ILE A 92 -0.88 2.12 12.64
N ASN A 93 -2.06 2.38 12.09
CA ASN A 93 -2.92 3.49 12.52
C ASN A 93 -3.36 3.37 14.00
N THR A 94 -3.46 2.15 14.54
CA THR A 94 -3.80 1.93 15.95
C THR A 94 -2.59 2.16 16.86
N LEU A 95 -1.37 1.88 16.38
CA LEU A 95 -0.12 2.16 17.10
C LEU A 95 0.23 3.66 17.09
N GLU A 96 0.08 4.36 15.97
CA GLU A 96 0.25 5.81 15.90
C GLU A 96 -0.71 6.55 16.85
N LYS A 97 -1.99 6.17 16.87
CA LYS A 97 -2.97 6.70 17.85
C LYS A 97 -2.58 6.43 19.32
N LYS A 98 -1.75 5.42 19.57
CA LYS A 98 -1.28 5.07 20.92
C LYS A 98 0.00 5.81 21.29
N GLU A 99 0.80 6.24 20.31
CA GLU A 99 1.93 7.16 20.52
C GLU A 99 1.49 8.62 20.72
N GLU A 100 0.38 9.05 20.11
CA GLU A 100 -0.26 10.36 20.39
C GLU A 100 -0.84 10.47 21.81
N ALA A 101 -0.95 9.36 22.55
CA ALA A 101 -1.42 9.33 23.95
C ALA A 101 -0.31 9.54 24.99
N LYS A 102 0.96 9.65 24.58
CA LYS A 102 1.93 10.43 25.37
C LYS A 102 1.58 11.89 25.11
N PRO A 103 1.43 12.76 26.14
CA PRO A 103 1.23 14.17 25.91
C PRO A 103 2.29 14.66 24.94
N ALA A 104 1.87 14.91 23.70
CA ALA A 104 2.69 15.59 22.73
C ALA A 104 3.07 16.90 23.41
N GLU A 105 4.35 17.09 23.70
CA GLU A 105 4.86 18.45 23.90
C GLU A 105 4.30 19.25 22.72
N ALA A 106 3.52 20.28 23.02
CA ALA A 106 2.81 21.08 22.03
C ALA A 106 3.73 21.31 20.82
N PRO A 107 3.24 21.10 19.58
CA PRO A 107 4.08 21.22 18.40
C PRO A 107 4.85 22.53 18.49
N LYS A 108 6.19 22.43 18.55
CA LYS A 108 7.03 23.63 18.57
C LYS A 108 6.58 24.47 17.38
N PRO A 109 6.17 25.73 17.60
CA PRO A 109 5.68 26.54 16.50
C PRO A 109 6.73 26.54 15.39
N SER A 110 6.27 26.33 14.15
CA SER A 110 7.16 26.34 12.99
C SER A 110 7.96 27.64 12.97
N ALA A 111 9.16 27.63 12.38
CA ALA A 111 9.98 28.84 12.28
C ALA A 111 9.18 30.02 11.68
N GLU A 112 8.29 29.71 10.74
CA GLU A 112 7.33 30.67 10.17
C GLU A 112 6.32 31.20 11.19
N ALA A 113 5.73 30.34 12.02
CA ALA A 113 4.82 30.78 13.08
C ALA A 113 5.51 31.67 14.12
N ILE A 114 6.79 31.41 14.41
CA ILE A 114 7.62 32.24 15.29
C ILE A 114 7.87 33.59 14.63
N LEU A 115 8.34 33.61 13.39
CA LEU A 115 8.61 34.84 12.64
C LEU A 115 7.34 35.70 12.48
N LEU A 116 6.18 35.08 12.22
CA LEU A 116 4.91 35.80 12.13
C LEU A 116 4.47 36.39 13.47
N THR A 117 4.79 35.72 14.59
CA THR A 117 4.55 36.24 15.93
C THR A 117 5.45 37.45 16.21
N GLU A 118 6.74 37.35 15.87
CA GLU A 118 7.70 38.46 15.99
C GLU A 118 7.30 39.65 15.11
N ILE A 119 6.88 39.42 13.85
CA ILE A 119 6.40 40.47 12.94
C ILE A 119 5.16 41.16 13.51
N ARG A 120 4.19 40.41 14.05
CA ARG A 120 3.01 40.98 14.70
C ARG A 120 3.40 41.89 15.87
N ASP A 121 4.32 41.43 16.71
CA ASP A 121 4.73 42.17 17.91
C ASP A 121 5.58 43.41 17.56
N LEU A 122 6.35 43.36 16.47
CA LEU A 122 7.07 44.52 15.93
C LEU A 122 6.12 45.55 15.30
N LEU A 123 5.05 45.11 14.65
CA LEU A 123 4.02 46.01 14.10
C LEU A 123 3.17 46.65 15.20
N ALA A 124 2.85 45.93 16.28
CA ALA A 124 2.09 46.47 17.40
C ALA A 124 2.86 47.53 18.22
N LYS A 125 4.20 47.57 18.09
CA LYS A 125 5.07 48.58 18.72
C LYS A 125 5.27 49.83 17.87
N ARG A 126 4.75 49.86 16.65
CA ARG A 126 4.78 51.03 15.74
C ARG A 126 3.49 51.82 15.83
#